data_AF-A0A973GPT4-F1
#
_entry.id   AF-A0A973GPT4-F1
#
_cell.length_a   1.000
_cell.length_b   1.000
_cell.length_c   1.000
_cell.angle_alpha   90.00
_cell.angle_beta   90.00
_cell.angle_gamma   90.00
#
_symmetry.space_group_name_H-M   'P 1'
#
loop_
_entity.id
_entity.type
_entity.pdbx_description
1 polymer ?
#
loop_
_entity_poly.entity_id
_entity_poly.type
_entity_poly.pdbx_seq_one_letter_code
_entity_poly.pdbx_strand_id
1 'polypeptide(L)'
;MGCSNFNGEGYRYVPFHGFLYSGGLLIDIGTLLPSAPYTVAQFANTCAYGINDSGQIVGYSYTELSGYPSLYGPHAFVYYINEGWMFDLLANPEHKFYAYDINNNGQIVGSSNLMGWAYRAFLLSQGVWTELGTLGGASSTARRINDSGLVVGYSNIVGQSDSIYHAFLYSSGLMTDLGTLGGTDSYAYDINTSGQIVGSSKIAGDTASRAFIYTPTTEGGVMTDLNTLIDPDSGWTLDTAVAINDNGHILGSGYLNGEYHMVLLR
;
A
#
# COMPACT_ATOMS: atom_id res chain seq x y z
N MET A 1 -10.50 1.18 7.76
CA MET A 1 -9.26 1.29 8.57
C MET A 1 -8.59 2.60 8.21
N GLY A 2 -7.87 3.22 9.14
CA GLY A 2 -7.16 4.48 8.88
C GLY A 2 -6.34 4.92 10.09
N CYS A 3 -5.46 5.89 9.90
CA CYS A 3 -4.75 6.56 11.00
C CYS A 3 -5.67 7.69 11.51
N SER A 4 -6.05 7.70 12.78
CA SER A 4 -6.92 8.77 13.34
C SER A 4 -6.24 9.53 14.48
N ASN A 5 -6.13 10.85 14.32
CA ASN A 5 -5.83 11.76 15.43
C ASN A 5 -7.08 11.93 16.31
N PHE A 6 -7.03 11.49 17.56
CA PHE A 6 -8.00 11.91 18.57
C PHE A 6 -7.55 13.24 19.17
N ASN A 7 -7.94 14.36 18.55
CA ASN A 7 -7.69 15.69 19.11
C ASN A 7 -8.71 16.01 20.21
N GLY A 8 -8.28 15.95 21.47
CA GLY A 8 -8.81 16.80 22.54
C GLY A 8 -7.93 18.05 22.66
N GLU A 9 -8.52 19.23 22.79
CA GLU A 9 -7.82 20.52 22.74
C GLU A 9 -6.60 20.62 23.69
N GLY A 10 -5.44 21.01 23.14
CA GLY A 10 -4.25 21.39 23.90
C GLY A 10 -2.96 20.75 23.37
N TYR A 11 -1.95 21.58 23.08
CA TYR A 11 -0.64 21.22 22.52
C TYR A 11 0.17 20.20 23.36
N ARG A 12 -0.23 18.93 23.35
CA ARG A 12 0.61 17.78 23.70
C ARG A 12 0.59 16.82 22.52
N TYR A 13 1.74 16.22 22.21
CA TYR A 13 1.83 15.14 21.24
C TYR A 13 0.92 13.99 21.71
N VAL A 14 -0.18 13.75 20.99
CA VAL A 14 -1.13 12.67 21.30
C VAL A 14 -0.84 11.52 20.33
N PRO A 15 -0.46 10.34 20.83
CA PRO A 15 -0.28 9.15 20.00
C PRO A 15 -1.57 8.82 19.20
N PHE A 16 -1.44 8.41 17.94
CA PHE A 16 -2.58 7.97 17.11
C PHE A 16 -2.55 6.46 16.88
N HIS A 17 -3.69 5.81 17.08
CA HIS A 17 -3.80 4.36 16.89
C HIS A 17 -4.61 4.03 15.64
N GLY A 18 -4.32 2.86 15.08
CA GLY A 18 -5.18 2.26 14.07
C GLY A 18 -6.51 1.90 14.72
N PHE A 19 -7.57 1.87 13.92
CA PHE A 19 -8.87 1.44 14.39
C PHE A 19 -9.51 0.45 13.43
N LEU A 20 -10.27 -0.46 14.00
CA LEU A 20 -11.21 -1.32 13.31
C LEU A 20 -12.62 -0.80 13.54
N TYR A 21 -13.41 -0.65 12.48
CA TYR A 21 -14.84 -0.40 12.61
C TYR A 21 -15.60 -1.69 12.33
N SER A 22 -16.29 -2.23 13.33
CA SER A 22 -17.02 -3.50 13.23
C SER A 22 -18.32 -3.44 14.02
N GLY A 23 -19.44 -3.85 13.42
CA GLY A 23 -20.74 -3.92 14.10
C GLY A 23 -21.23 -2.59 14.68
N GLY A 24 -20.83 -1.45 14.10
CA GLY A 24 -21.17 -0.13 14.62
C GLY A 24 -20.21 0.43 15.66
N LEU A 25 -19.21 -0.37 16.08
CA LEU A 25 -18.22 0.00 17.10
C LEU A 25 -16.88 0.35 16.46
N LEU A 26 -16.23 1.36 17.04
CA LEU A 26 -14.84 1.69 16.77
C LEU A 26 -13.96 0.98 17.82
N ILE A 27 -13.11 0.07 17.36
CA ILE A 27 -12.21 -0.72 18.19
C ILE A 27 -10.80 -0.17 17.98
N ASP A 28 -10.19 0.33 19.05
CA ASP A 28 -8.78 0.71 19.09
C ASP A 28 -7.92 -0.56 19.13
N ILE A 29 -6.96 -0.69 18.20
CA ILE A 29 -6.06 -1.85 18.14
C ILE A 29 -4.75 -1.62 18.92
N GLY A 30 -4.58 -0.43 19.51
CA GLY A 30 -3.42 -0.06 20.30
C GLY A 30 -2.13 0.10 19.48
N THR A 31 -1.01 -0.06 20.17
CA THR A 31 0.34 -0.04 19.58
C THR A 31 1.04 -1.35 19.83
N LEU A 32 2.04 -1.65 18.99
CA LEU A 32 2.91 -2.79 19.20
C LEU A 32 3.56 -2.68 20.58
N LEU A 33 3.57 -3.75 21.37
CA LEU A 33 4.27 -3.77 22.65
C LEU A 33 5.68 -4.33 22.45
N PRO A 34 6.73 -3.75 23.05
CA PRO A 34 8.08 -4.28 22.91
C PRO A 34 8.15 -5.68 23.52
N SER A 35 8.70 -6.64 22.79
CA SER A 35 9.23 -7.85 23.43
C SER A 35 10.42 -7.42 24.31
N ALA A 36 10.38 -7.75 25.61
CA ALA A 36 11.44 -7.45 26.58
C ALA A 36 12.87 -7.76 26.01
N PRO A 37 13.90 -6.96 26.33
CA PRO A 37 14.06 -6.15 27.54
C PRO A 37 13.90 -4.64 27.33
N TYR A 38 13.28 -4.19 26.23
CA TYR A 38 13.17 -2.76 25.93
C TYR A 38 12.06 -2.09 26.76
N THR A 39 12.29 -1.94 28.07
CA THR A 39 11.37 -1.26 29.01
C THR A 39 11.23 0.25 28.77
N VAL A 40 11.92 0.79 27.75
CA VAL A 40 11.98 2.22 27.39
C VAL A 40 11.46 2.52 25.99
N ALA A 41 11.11 1.50 25.19
CA ALA A 41 10.48 1.71 23.89
C ALA A 41 8.98 1.91 24.06
N GLN A 42 8.49 3.12 23.79
CA GLN A 42 7.06 3.36 23.65
C GLN A 42 6.77 3.45 22.15
N PHE A 43 6.00 2.49 21.62
CA PHE A 43 5.41 2.65 20.31
C PHE A 43 4.28 3.66 20.45
N ALA A 44 4.39 4.77 19.73
CA ALA A 44 3.49 5.90 19.87
C ALA A 44 2.36 5.85 18.85
N ASN A 45 2.61 5.34 17.64
CA ASN A 45 1.65 5.49 16.56
C ASN A 45 1.46 4.21 15.78
N THR A 46 0.22 3.89 15.42
CA THR A 46 -0.14 2.71 14.61
C THR A 46 -0.96 3.14 13.42
N CYS A 47 -0.64 2.61 12.24
CA CYS A 47 -1.49 2.71 11.05
C CYS A 47 -1.84 1.30 10.56
N ALA A 48 -3.13 1.01 10.42
CA ALA A 48 -3.66 -0.23 9.87
C ALA A 48 -4.04 -0.04 8.39
N TYR A 49 -3.60 -0.95 7.52
CA TYR A 49 -3.80 -0.87 6.07
C TYR A 49 -4.57 -2.05 5.49
N GLY A 50 -4.29 -3.27 5.92
CA GLY A 50 -4.91 -4.49 5.39
C GLY A 50 -5.66 -5.27 6.45
N ILE A 51 -6.72 -5.97 6.04
CA ILE A 51 -7.45 -6.94 6.86
C ILE A 51 -7.90 -8.10 5.98
N ASN A 52 -7.82 -9.32 6.50
CA ASN A 52 -8.39 -10.50 5.83
C ASN A 52 -9.61 -11.07 6.56
N ASP A 53 -10.28 -12.05 5.95
CA ASP A 53 -11.52 -12.65 6.45
C ASP A 53 -11.32 -13.45 7.75
N SER A 54 -10.08 -13.83 8.07
CA SER A 54 -9.74 -14.45 9.36
C SER A 54 -9.61 -13.44 10.50
N GLY A 55 -9.77 -12.14 10.21
CA GLY A 55 -9.65 -11.07 11.20
C GLY A 55 -8.20 -10.74 11.56
N GLN A 56 -7.27 -10.98 10.65
CA GLN A 56 -5.88 -10.53 10.80
C GLN A 56 -5.74 -9.14 10.18
N ILE A 57 -5.27 -8.17 10.96
CA ILE A 57 -5.02 -6.80 10.50
C ILE A 57 -3.52 -6.60 10.36
N VAL A 58 -3.08 -5.98 9.26
CA VAL A 58 -1.69 -5.60 9.08
C VAL A 58 -1.50 -4.10 8.99
N GLY A 59 -0.31 -3.65 9.36
CA GLY A 59 0.06 -2.26 9.31
C GLY A 59 1.46 -2.05 9.83
N TYR A 60 1.75 -0.85 10.31
CA TYR A 60 2.99 -0.57 11.04
C TYR A 60 2.75 0.26 12.29
N SER A 61 3.64 0.09 13.27
CA SER A 61 3.75 0.91 14.47
C SER A 61 5.08 1.68 14.48
N TYR A 62 5.08 2.97 14.81
CA TYR A 62 6.31 3.77 14.98
C TYR A 62 6.83 3.68 16.41
N THR A 63 8.11 3.31 16.56
CA THR A 63 8.85 3.43 17.81
C THR A 63 9.27 4.87 18.07
N GLU A 64 9.05 5.37 19.29
CA GLU A 64 9.70 6.58 19.78
C GLU A 64 10.61 6.22 20.96
N LEU A 65 11.92 6.32 20.74
CA LEU A 65 12.93 6.11 21.76
C LEU A 65 13.85 7.32 21.84
N SER A 66 13.84 7.98 23.00
CA SER A 66 14.88 8.93 23.37
C SER A 66 16.18 8.16 23.65
N GLY A 67 17.25 8.44 22.91
CA GLY A 67 18.61 7.95 23.20
C GLY A 67 19.11 6.75 22.39
N TYR A 68 18.29 6.12 21.54
CA TYR A 68 18.70 5.03 20.65
C TYR A 68 18.21 5.25 19.21
N PRO A 69 18.91 6.08 18.40
CA PRO A 69 18.46 6.48 17.07
C PRO A 69 18.31 5.33 16.06
N SER A 70 19.06 4.24 16.24
CA SER A 70 18.99 3.06 15.35
C SER A 70 17.71 2.26 15.53
N LEU A 71 17.00 2.42 16.65
CA LEU A 71 15.73 1.76 16.94
C LEU A 71 14.52 2.61 16.51
N TYR A 72 14.75 3.76 15.84
CA TYR A 72 13.70 4.69 15.42
C TYR A 72 13.17 4.32 14.03
N GLY A 73 11.93 3.82 13.98
CA GLY A 73 11.35 3.45 12.71
C GLY A 73 9.99 2.74 12.82
N PRO A 74 9.35 2.54 11.67
CA PRO A 74 8.15 1.74 11.57
C PRO A 74 8.49 0.24 11.67
N HIS A 75 7.75 -0.46 12.52
CA HIS A 75 7.73 -1.90 12.63
C HIS A 75 6.42 -2.41 12.09
N ALA A 76 6.46 -3.31 11.10
CA ALA A 76 5.26 -3.90 10.57
C ALA A 76 4.67 -4.89 11.58
N PHE A 77 3.35 -4.95 11.67
CA PHE A 77 2.67 -5.82 12.63
C PHE A 77 1.56 -6.66 11.98
N VAL A 78 1.17 -7.73 12.69
CA VAL A 78 -0.12 -8.41 12.53
C VAL A 78 -0.89 -8.31 13.84
N TYR A 79 -2.11 -7.80 13.80
CA TYR A 79 -3.02 -7.77 14.93
C TYR A 79 -4.12 -8.81 14.70
N TYR A 80 -4.34 -9.66 15.70
CA TYR A 80 -5.31 -10.74 15.65
C TYR A 80 -6.56 -10.34 16.43
N ILE A 81 -7.66 -10.03 15.71
CA ILE A 81 -8.86 -9.41 16.34
C ILE A 81 -9.48 -10.31 17.40
N ASN A 82 -9.53 -11.62 17.17
CA ASN A 82 -10.22 -12.56 18.06
C ASN A 82 -9.43 -12.81 19.36
N GLU A 83 -8.11 -12.70 19.29
CA GLU A 83 -7.19 -12.96 20.39
C GLU A 83 -6.74 -11.67 21.09
N GLY A 84 -6.87 -10.52 20.43
CA GLY A 84 -6.60 -9.20 20.99
C GLY A 84 -5.11 -8.86 21.16
N TRP A 85 -4.20 -9.57 20.50
CA TRP A 85 -2.76 -9.32 20.57
C TRP A 85 -2.15 -8.95 19.22
N MET A 86 -1.01 -8.25 19.29
CA MET A 86 -0.25 -7.77 18.16
C MET A 86 1.10 -8.48 18.10
N PHE A 87 1.50 -8.91 16.90
CA PHE A 87 2.77 -9.54 16.61
C PHE A 87 3.66 -8.58 15.81
N ASP A 88 4.91 -8.39 16.24
CA ASP A 88 5.92 -7.73 15.41
C ASP A 88 6.35 -8.70 14.31
N LEU A 89 6.20 -8.30 13.05
CA LEU A 89 6.56 -9.15 11.92
C LEU A 89 8.07 -9.41 11.86
N LEU A 90 8.92 -8.50 12.35
CA LEU A 90 10.36 -8.70 12.43
C LEU A 90 11.01 -7.91 13.59
N ALA A 91 11.61 -8.65 14.53
CA ALA A 91 12.21 -8.12 15.74
C ALA A 91 13.59 -7.44 15.57
N ASN A 92 14.11 -7.23 14.35
CA ASN A 92 15.36 -6.49 14.18
C ASN A 92 15.05 -4.98 14.12
N PRO A 93 15.41 -4.22 15.16
CA PRO A 93 15.01 -2.83 15.25
C PRO A 93 15.85 -1.88 14.38
N GLU A 94 16.92 -2.36 13.73
CA GLU A 94 17.71 -1.56 12.80
C GLU A 94 17.03 -1.36 11.44
N HIS A 95 15.98 -2.14 11.17
CA HIS A 95 15.30 -2.15 9.88
C HIS A 95 13.85 -1.67 10.01
N LYS A 96 13.41 -0.98 8.97
CA LYS A 96 12.10 -0.34 8.83
C LYS A 96 11.22 -1.20 7.95
N PHE A 97 10.03 -1.51 8.43
CA PHE A 97 9.05 -2.33 7.74
C PHE A 97 7.70 -1.65 7.68
N TYR A 98 7.12 -1.66 6.49
CA TYR A 98 5.75 -1.25 6.24
C TYR A 98 5.00 -2.46 5.70
N ALA A 99 3.97 -2.95 6.40
CA ALA A 99 3.00 -3.86 5.81
C ALA A 99 1.82 -3.03 5.28
N TYR A 100 1.53 -3.19 3.99
CA TYR A 100 0.47 -2.45 3.32
C TYR A 100 -0.77 -3.30 3.07
N ASP A 101 -0.63 -4.62 2.96
CA ASP A 101 -1.78 -5.46 2.68
C ASP A 101 -1.60 -6.92 3.11
N ILE A 102 -2.73 -7.61 3.32
CA ILE A 102 -2.82 -9.04 3.63
C ILE A 102 -3.99 -9.67 2.87
N ASN A 103 -3.75 -10.84 2.26
CA ASN A 103 -4.81 -11.61 1.60
C ASN A 103 -5.42 -12.69 2.51
N ASN A 104 -6.45 -13.39 2.02
CA ASN A 104 -7.15 -14.44 2.78
C ASN A 104 -6.33 -15.72 3.03
N ASN A 105 -5.19 -15.86 2.35
CA ASN A 105 -4.21 -16.92 2.63
C ASN A 105 -3.19 -16.51 3.72
N GLY A 106 -3.36 -15.33 4.33
CA GLY A 106 -2.45 -14.80 5.34
C GLY A 106 -1.11 -14.33 4.77
N GLN A 107 -1.05 -14.07 3.46
CA GLN A 107 0.14 -13.56 2.81
C GLN A 107 0.18 -12.04 2.92
N ILE A 108 1.31 -11.50 3.35
CA ILE A 108 1.46 -10.07 3.68
C ILE A 108 2.44 -9.44 2.70
N VAL A 109 2.10 -8.27 2.17
CA VAL A 109 3.00 -7.49 1.30
C VAL A 109 3.28 -6.12 1.86
N GLY A 110 4.42 -5.57 1.44
CA GLY A 110 4.89 -4.32 1.99
C GLY A 110 6.20 -3.84 1.38
N SER A 111 6.87 -2.95 2.09
CA SER A 111 8.24 -2.52 1.77
C SER A 111 9.13 -2.55 3.01
N SER A 112 10.42 -2.84 2.81
CA SER A 112 11.40 -2.89 3.89
C SER A 112 12.80 -2.51 3.42
N ASN A 113 13.65 -2.05 4.34
CA ASN A 113 15.08 -1.86 4.07
C ASN A 113 15.93 -3.04 4.62
N LEU A 114 15.35 -4.23 4.75
CA LEU A 114 16.01 -5.40 5.34
C LEU A 114 17.33 -5.78 4.64
N MET A 115 17.42 -5.51 3.34
CA MET A 115 18.53 -5.90 2.48
C MET A 115 19.42 -4.69 2.06
N GLY A 116 19.32 -3.55 2.75
CA GLY A 116 20.17 -2.38 2.49
C GLY A 116 19.53 -1.04 2.83
N TRP A 117 19.97 0.02 2.18
CA TRP A 117 19.46 1.38 2.45
C TRP A 117 18.18 1.72 1.71
N ALA A 118 17.95 1.07 0.57
CA ALA A 118 16.77 1.29 -0.25
C ALA A 118 15.61 0.39 0.19
N TYR A 119 14.38 0.89 0.07
CA TYR A 119 13.20 0.10 0.36
C TYR A 119 12.95 -0.89 -0.78
N ARG A 120 12.78 -2.17 -0.43
CA ARG A 120 12.44 -3.25 -1.35
C ARG A 120 11.07 -3.82 -0.99
N ALA A 121 10.27 -4.07 -2.01
CA ALA A 121 9.01 -4.77 -1.89
C ALA A 121 9.25 -6.19 -1.37
N PHE A 122 8.38 -6.65 -0.46
CA PHE A 122 8.45 -8.00 0.08
C PHE A 122 7.10 -8.71 0.01
N LEU A 123 7.17 -10.04 0.06
CA LEU A 123 6.07 -10.95 0.36
C LEU A 123 6.48 -11.82 1.55
N LEU A 124 5.66 -11.82 2.60
CA LEU A 124 5.74 -12.75 3.71
C LEU A 124 4.63 -13.79 3.56
N SER A 125 5.01 -15.05 3.41
CA SER A 125 4.07 -16.16 3.25
C SER A 125 4.52 -17.33 4.10
N GLN A 126 3.66 -17.79 5.01
CA GLN A 126 3.95 -18.91 5.93
C GLN A 126 5.27 -18.73 6.71
N GLY A 127 5.57 -17.51 7.14
CA GLY A 127 6.82 -17.17 7.86
C GLY A 127 8.06 -17.03 6.96
N VAL A 128 7.94 -17.27 5.66
CA VAL A 128 9.03 -17.11 4.69
C VAL A 128 8.98 -15.69 4.11
N TRP A 129 10.07 -14.96 4.33
CA TRP A 129 10.30 -13.64 3.75
C TRP A 129 10.91 -13.76 2.36
N THR A 130 10.26 -13.14 1.38
CA THR A 130 10.72 -13.08 -0.01
C THR A 130 10.82 -11.63 -0.46
N GLU A 131 12.01 -11.19 -0.87
CA GLU A 131 12.15 -9.92 -1.58
C GLU A 131 11.64 -10.09 -3.02
N LEU A 132 10.81 -9.16 -3.49
CA LEU A 132 10.23 -9.22 -4.83
C LEU A 132 11.16 -8.64 -5.91
N GLY A 133 12.24 -7.99 -5.50
CA GLY A 133 13.19 -7.30 -6.38
C GLY A 133 12.67 -5.93 -6.85
N THR A 134 13.16 -5.49 -8.00
CA THR A 134 12.78 -4.23 -8.67
C THR A 134 12.75 -4.42 -10.18
N LEU A 135 12.23 -3.42 -10.89
CA LEU A 135 12.36 -3.24 -12.34
C LEU A 135 13.77 -2.76 -12.77
N GLY A 136 14.80 -3.05 -11.96
CA GLY A 136 16.20 -2.74 -12.21
C GLY A 136 16.76 -1.49 -11.53
N GLY A 137 15.93 -0.75 -10.77
CA GLY A 137 16.35 0.40 -9.98
C GLY A 137 16.66 0.10 -8.51
N ALA A 138 16.72 1.15 -7.68
CA ALA A 138 17.10 1.04 -6.27
C ALA A 138 15.96 0.65 -5.33
N SER A 139 14.71 1.06 -5.59
CA SER A 139 13.60 0.83 -4.66
C SER A 139 12.34 0.24 -5.29
N SER A 140 11.56 -0.47 -4.50
CA SER A 140 10.21 -0.94 -4.83
C SER A 140 9.30 -0.94 -3.61
N THR A 141 8.00 -0.88 -3.86
CA THR A 141 6.95 -0.98 -2.83
C THR A 141 5.80 -1.80 -3.37
N ALA A 142 5.43 -2.88 -2.68
CA ALA A 142 4.21 -3.64 -2.93
C ALA A 142 3.07 -3.02 -2.14
N ARG A 143 1.98 -2.63 -2.81
CA ARG A 143 0.84 -1.95 -2.20
C ARG A 143 -0.36 -2.85 -1.94
N ARG A 144 -0.59 -3.85 -2.79
CA ARG A 144 -1.77 -4.70 -2.74
C ARG A 144 -1.43 -6.12 -3.16
N ILE A 145 -2.13 -7.09 -2.58
CA ILE A 145 -2.08 -8.50 -2.95
C ILE A 145 -3.51 -9.05 -3.09
N ASN A 146 -3.79 -9.83 -4.13
CA ASN A 146 -5.06 -10.57 -4.22
C ASN A 146 -4.93 -12.00 -3.69
N ASP A 147 -6.07 -12.70 -3.56
CA ASP A 147 -6.12 -14.08 -3.03
C ASP A 147 -5.43 -15.12 -3.92
N SER A 148 -5.18 -14.78 -5.19
CA SER A 148 -4.37 -15.61 -6.11
C SER A 148 -2.87 -15.41 -5.93
N GLY A 149 -2.44 -14.52 -5.02
CA GLY A 149 -1.04 -14.20 -4.76
C GLY A 149 -0.42 -13.23 -5.77
N LEU A 150 -1.22 -12.56 -6.60
CA LEU A 150 -0.74 -11.50 -7.48
C LEU A 150 -0.49 -10.25 -6.65
N VAL A 151 0.68 -9.65 -6.81
CA VAL A 151 1.10 -8.47 -6.04
C VAL A 151 1.30 -7.30 -6.97
N VAL A 152 0.78 -6.13 -6.62
CA VAL A 152 0.96 -4.90 -7.39
C VAL A 152 1.55 -3.79 -6.54
N GLY A 153 2.18 -2.84 -7.22
CA GLY A 153 2.77 -1.67 -6.58
C GLY A 153 3.57 -0.86 -7.57
N TYR A 154 4.69 -0.31 -7.13
CA TYR A 154 5.55 0.51 -7.98
C TYR A 154 7.03 0.29 -7.66
N SER A 155 7.88 0.44 -8.67
CA SER A 155 9.33 0.21 -8.60
C SER A 155 10.08 1.23 -9.42
N ASN A 156 11.27 1.61 -8.95
CA ASN A 156 12.24 2.29 -9.80
C ASN A 156 12.68 1.37 -10.95
N ILE A 157 12.94 1.97 -12.10
CA ILE A 157 13.35 1.29 -13.33
C ILE A 157 14.83 1.53 -13.63
N VAL A 158 15.42 0.64 -14.41
CA VAL A 158 16.85 0.72 -14.80
C VAL A 158 17.17 2.02 -15.57
N GLY A 159 18.30 2.65 -15.24
CA GLY A 159 18.85 3.76 -16.01
C GLY A 159 18.11 5.10 -15.86
N GLN A 160 17.17 5.20 -14.92
CA GLN A 160 16.45 6.43 -14.60
C GLN A 160 16.81 6.96 -13.21
N SER A 161 16.36 8.18 -12.92
CA SER A 161 16.38 8.76 -11.58
C SER A 161 15.65 7.87 -10.58
N ASP A 162 16.15 7.80 -9.33
CA ASP A 162 15.49 7.12 -8.21
C ASP A 162 14.13 7.77 -7.81
N SER A 163 13.78 8.90 -8.43
CA SER A 163 12.47 9.54 -8.30
C SER A 163 11.42 9.04 -9.30
N ILE A 164 11.82 8.23 -10.30
CA ILE A 164 10.93 7.71 -11.34
C ILE A 164 10.45 6.31 -10.98
N TYR A 165 9.15 6.10 -11.06
CA TYR A 165 8.51 4.84 -10.68
C TYR A 165 7.57 4.36 -11.77
N HIS A 166 7.64 3.07 -12.06
CA HIS A 166 6.62 2.39 -12.85
C HIS A 166 5.82 1.44 -11.98
N ALA A 167 4.53 1.35 -12.29
CA ALA A 167 3.62 0.35 -11.77
C ALA A 167 4.10 -1.04 -12.20
N PHE A 168 4.04 -2.01 -11.28
CA PHE A 168 4.39 -3.38 -11.58
C PHE A 168 3.28 -4.36 -11.21
N LEU A 169 3.30 -5.51 -11.87
CA LEU A 169 2.64 -6.74 -11.45
C LEU A 169 3.72 -7.78 -11.12
N TYR A 170 3.68 -8.36 -9.93
CA TYR A 170 4.51 -9.49 -9.55
C TYR A 170 3.66 -10.76 -9.54
N SER A 171 4.08 -11.74 -10.33
CA SER A 171 3.42 -13.03 -10.46
C SER A 171 4.46 -14.12 -10.64
N SER A 172 4.33 -15.22 -9.91
CA SER A 172 5.13 -16.43 -10.10
C SER A 172 6.66 -16.19 -10.10
N GLY A 173 7.15 -15.27 -9.26
CA GLY A 173 8.59 -14.97 -9.17
C GLY A 173 9.08 -13.83 -10.06
N LEU A 174 8.23 -13.29 -10.94
CA LEU A 174 8.61 -12.28 -11.92
C LEU A 174 7.92 -10.95 -11.63
N MET A 175 8.70 -9.87 -11.59
CA MET A 175 8.20 -8.49 -11.58
C MET A 175 8.10 -7.98 -13.02
N THR A 176 6.89 -7.69 -13.47
CA THR A 176 6.56 -7.18 -14.81
C THR A 176 6.23 -5.70 -14.73
N ASP A 177 6.89 -4.90 -15.58
CA ASP A 177 6.58 -3.49 -15.77
C ASP A 177 5.24 -3.34 -16.52
N LEU A 178 4.32 -2.53 -15.97
CA LEU A 178 3.03 -2.24 -16.62
C LEU A 178 3.10 -1.04 -17.58
N GLY A 179 4.21 -0.31 -17.57
CA GLY A 179 4.43 0.89 -18.37
C GLY A 179 3.68 2.11 -17.84
N THR A 180 3.46 3.07 -18.72
CA THR A 180 2.78 4.35 -18.42
C THR A 180 1.79 4.70 -19.53
N LEU A 181 0.98 5.73 -19.32
CA LEU A 181 0.15 6.36 -20.36
C LEU A 181 0.95 7.31 -21.28
N GLY A 182 2.26 7.06 -21.43
CA GLY A 182 3.19 7.82 -22.28
C GLY A 182 4.03 8.87 -21.55
N GLY A 183 3.78 9.09 -20.26
CA GLY A 183 4.65 9.90 -19.40
C GLY A 183 5.75 9.08 -18.73
N THR A 184 6.36 9.65 -17.69
CA THR A 184 7.50 9.05 -16.99
C THR A 184 7.13 8.14 -15.82
N ASP A 185 5.95 8.31 -15.21
CA ASP A 185 5.59 7.62 -13.97
C ASP A 185 4.25 6.89 -14.05
N SER A 186 4.14 5.81 -13.28
CA SER A 186 2.89 5.11 -12.98
C SER A 186 2.93 4.43 -11.61
N TYR A 187 1.74 4.29 -11.00
CA TYR A 187 1.57 3.67 -9.69
C TYR A 187 0.34 2.78 -9.71
N ALA A 188 0.48 1.49 -9.37
CA ALA A 188 -0.65 0.60 -9.12
C ALA A 188 -1.06 0.65 -7.65
N TYR A 189 -2.36 0.85 -7.40
CA TYR A 189 -2.91 1.02 -6.06
C TYR A 189 -3.77 -0.15 -5.60
N ASP A 190 -4.49 -0.81 -6.51
CA ASP A 190 -5.37 -1.93 -6.17
C ASP A 190 -5.48 -2.94 -7.31
N ILE A 191 -5.84 -4.18 -6.96
CA ILE A 191 -6.02 -5.31 -7.87
C ILE A 191 -7.19 -6.17 -7.43
N ASN A 192 -8.07 -6.56 -8.35
CA ASN A 192 -9.17 -7.49 -8.05
C ASN A 192 -8.82 -8.95 -8.34
N THR A 193 -9.74 -9.87 -8.03
CA THR A 193 -9.55 -11.33 -8.24
C THR A 193 -9.40 -11.72 -9.72
N SER A 194 -9.93 -10.92 -10.64
CA SER A 194 -9.76 -11.12 -12.09
C SER A 194 -8.41 -10.60 -12.61
N GLY A 195 -7.57 -10.03 -11.74
CA GLY A 195 -6.27 -9.48 -12.09
C GLY A 195 -6.33 -8.10 -12.76
N GLN A 196 -7.49 -7.42 -12.74
CA GLN A 196 -7.57 -6.03 -13.19
C GLN A 196 -6.93 -5.14 -12.14
N ILE A 197 -6.06 -4.24 -12.60
CA ILE A 197 -5.25 -3.36 -11.75
C ILE A 197 -5.66 -1.93 -12.01
N VAL A 198 -5.80 -1.13 -10.96
CA VAL A 198 -6.09 0.30 -11.10
C VAL A 198 -5.02 1.17 -10.45
N GLY A 199 -4.91 2.39 -10.94
CA GLY A 199 -3.88 3.29 -10.45
C GLY A 199 -3.91 4.68 -11.07
N SER A 200 -2.77 5.34 -11.02
CA SER A 200 -2.52 6.63 -11.68
C SER A 200 -1.26 6.55 -12.53
N SER A 201 -1.28 7.18 -13.71
CA SER A 201 -0.11 7.28 -14.58
C SER A 201 -0.02 8.64 -15.25
N LYS A 202 1.21 9.13 -15.42
CA LYS A 202 1.48 10.33 -16.20
C LYS A 202 1.23 10.08 -17.67
N ILE A 203 0.62 11.08 -18.32
CA ILE A 203 0.48 11.13 -19.77
C ILE A 203 1.71 11.76 -20.43
N ALA A 204 1.77 11.67 -21.77
CA ALA A 204 2.85 12.22 -22.57
C ALA A 204 3.24 13.66 -22.18
N GLY A 205 4.56 13.88 -22.05
CA GLY A 205 5.13 15.16 -21.64
C GLY A 205 4.96 15.50 -20.16
N ASP A 206 4.52 14.54 -19.33
CA ASP A 206 4.29 14.69 -17.90
C ASP A 206 3.33 15.84 -17.55
N THR A 207 2.39 16.12 -18.45
CA THR A 207 1.48 17.28 -18.35
C THR A 207 0.36 17.09 -17.34
N ALA A 208 -0.03 15.85 -17.06
CA ALA A 208 -1.02 15.48 -16.06
C ALA A 208 -0.84 14.03 -15.61
N SER A 209 -1.50 13.66 -14.51
CA SER A 209 -1.72 12.25 -14.14
C SER A 209 -3.16 11.87 -14.45
N ARG A 210 -3.38 10.63 -14.87
CA ARG A 210 -4.69 10.09 -15.27
C ARG A 210 -4.92 8.76 -14.58
N ALA A 211 -6.17 8.54 -14.18
CA ALA A 211 -6.61 7.27 -13.65
C ALA A 211 -6.52 6.20 -14.76
N PHE A 212 -5.91 5.05 -14.47
CA PHE A 212 -5.84 3.94 -15.43
C PHE A 212 -6.51 2.68 -14.88
N ILE A 213 -6.94 1.82 -15.81
CA ILE A 213 -7.18 0.40 -15.58
C ILE A 213 -6.24 -0.42 -16.48
N TYR A 214 -5.54 -1.38 -15.90
CA TYR A 214 -4.78 -2.39 -16.62
C TYR A 214 -5.59 -3.67 -16.66
N THR A 215 -5.90 -4.13 -17.86
CA THR A 215 -6.67 -5.36 -18.07
C THR A 215 -5.74 -6.45 -18.61
N PRO A 216 -5.59 -7.59 -17.92
CA PRO A 216 -4.82 -8.72 -18.41
C PRO A 216 -5.35 -9.22 -19.76
N THR A 217 -4.45 -9.63 -20.64
CA THR A 217 -4.75 -10.26 -21.92
C THR A 217 -3.89 -11.49 -22.10
N THR A 218 -4.14 -12.28 -23.15
CA THR A 218 -3.29 -13.43 -23.50
C THR A 218 -1.85 -13.06 -23.86
N GLU A 219 -1.60 -11.77 -24.15
CA GLU A 219 -0.28 -11.23 -24.52
C GLU A 219 0.36 -10.43 -23.39
N GLY A 220 -0.21 -10.49 -22.17
CA GLY A 220 0.22 -9.72 -21.00
C GLY A 220 -0.95 -8.89 -20.48
N GLY A 221 -1.10 -7.67 -20.97
CA GLY A 221 -2.23 -6.81 -20.64
C GLY A 221 -2.09 -5.40 -21.19
N VAL A 222 -3.14 -4.60 -21.04
CA VAL A 222 -3.25 -3.26 -21.63
C VAL A 222 -3.60 -2.24 -20.56
N MET A 223 -2.75 -1.21 -20.41
CA MET A 223 -3.05 -0.02 -19.62
C MET A 223 -3.95 0.92 -20.43
N THR A 224 -5.14 1.21 -19.90
CA THR A 224 -6.14 2.07 -20.53
C THR A 224 -6.40 3.28 -19.64
N ASP A 225 -6.38 4.48 -20.22
CA ASP A 225 -6.81 5.71 -19.54
C ASP A 225 -8.33 5.66 -19.33
N LEU A 226 -8.79 5.69 -18.07
CA LEU A 226 -10.22 5.64 -17.72
C LEU A 226 -10.99 6.84 -18.29
N ASN A 227 -10.33 7.97 -18.56
CA ASN A 227 -10.95 9.14 -19.19
C ASN A 227 -11.40 8.87 -20.63
N THR A 228 -10.88 7.83 -21.28
CA THR A 228 -11.31 7.40 -22.62
C THR A 228 -12.57 6.52 -22.58
N LEU A 229 -12.97 6.07 -21.39
CA LEU A 229 -14.11 5.17 -21.18
C LEU A 229 -15.35 5.87 -20.62
N ILE A 230 -15.22 7.13 -20.20
CA ILE A 230 -16.33 7.95 -19.73
C ILE A 230 -16.86 8.85 -20.85
N ASP A 231 -18.07 9.36 -20.68
CA ASP A 231 -18.62 10.36 -21.59
C ASP A 231 -17.72 11.62 -21.60
N PRO A 232 -17.16 12.02 -22.76
CA PRO A 232 -16.29 13.20 -22.85
C PRO A 232 -17.00 14.50 -22.46
N ASP A 233 -18.34 14.55 -22.51
CA ASP A 233 -19.14 15.72 -22.14
C ASP A 233 -19.58 15.70 -20.66
N SER A 234 -19.16 14.70 -19.88
CA SER A 234 -19.52 14.56 -18.46
C SER A 234 -18.97 15.64 -17.54
N GLY A 235 -18.00 16.43 -18.01
CA GLY A 235 -17.26 17.41 -17.21
C GLY A 235 -16.24 16.78 -16.26
N TRP A 236 -16.09 15.45 -16.28
CA TRP A 236 -15.13 14.73 -15.45
C TRP A 236 -13.74 14.67 -16.09
N THR A 237 -12.74 14.69 -15.22
CA THR A 237 -11.34 14.40 -15.53
C THR A 237 -10.77 13.61 -14.37
N LEU A 238 -10.60 12.30 -14.57
CA LEU A 238 -10.15 11.34 -13.56
C LEU A 238 -8.62 11.36 -13.44
N ASP A 239 -8.11 11.54 -12.23
CA ASP A 239 -6.67 11.61 -11.95
C ASP A 239 -6.09 10.32 -11.35
N THR A 240 -6.90 9.62 -10.55
CA THR A 240 -6.47 8.49 -9.73
C THR A 240 -7.62 7.51 -9.57
N ALA A 241 -7.36 6.23 -9.84
CA ALA A 241 -8.22 5.15 -9.39
C ALA A 241 -7.56 4.47 -8.17
N VAL A 242 -8.23 4.52 -7.02
CA VAL A 242 -7.66 4.13 -5.73
C VAL A 242 -8.05 2.73 -5.28
N ALA A 243 -9.20 2.23 -5.71
CA ALA A 243 -9.68 0.90 -5.37
C ALA A 243 -10.55 0.30 -6.47
N ILE A 244 -10.54 -1.02 -6.60
CA ILE A 244 -11.36 -1.80 -7.52
C ILE A 244 -11.90 -3.03 -6.79
N ASN A 245 -13.19 -3.32 -6.95
CA ASN A 245 -13.77 -4.56 -6.43
C ASN A 245 -13.85 -5.66 -7.50
N ASP A 246 -14.27 -6.86 -7.11
CA ASP A 246 -14.40 -8.01 -8.01
C ASP A 246 -15.51 -7.88 -9.06
N ASN A 247 -16.42 -6.92 -8.91
CA ASN A 247 -17.41 -6.58 -9.93
C ASN A 247 -16.88 -5.53 -10.93
N GLY A 248 -15.65 -5.07 -10.77
CA GLY A 248 -15.05 -4.03 -11.63
C GLY A 248 -15.51 -2.61 -11.29
N HIS A 249 -16.22 -2.39 -10.18
CA HIS A 249 -16.51 -1.02 -9.72
C HIS A 249 -15.22 -0.38 -9.19
N ILE A 250 -14.97 0.87 -9.58
CA ILE A 250 -13.73 1.58 -9.27
C ILE A 250 -14.04 2.80 -8.42
N LEU A 251 -13.42 2.89 -7.25
CA LEU A 251 -13.35 4.14 -6.50
C LEU A 251 -12.14 4.93 -6.99
N GLY A 252 -12.32 6.21 -7.23
CA GLY A 252 -11.25 7.10 -7.66
C GLY A 252 -11.49 8.54 -7.25
N SER A 253 -10.64 9.41 -7.77
CA SER A 253 -10.76 10.85 -7.66
C SER A 253 -10.53 11.53 -9.02
N GLY A 254 -10.96 12.79 -9.09
CA GLY A 254 -10.74 13.63 -10.25
C GLY A 254 -11.44 14.96 -10.09
N TYR A 255 -11.51 15.69 -11.20
CA TYR A 255 -12.15 16.99 -11.27
C TYR A 255 -13.49 16.89 -12.01
N LEU A 256 -14.55 17.43 -11.42
CA LEU A 256 -15.83 17.66 -12.08
C LEU A 256 -15.99 19.17 -12.30
N ASN A 257 -15.93 19.61 -13.54
CA ASN A 257 -16.00 21.04 -13.90
C ASN A 257 -14.99 21.93 -13.13
N GLY A 258 -13.80 21.38 -12.85
CA GLY A 258 -12.72 22.09 -12.15
C GLY A 258 -12.69 21.93 -10.63
N GLU A 259 -13.69 21.29 -10.02
CA GLU A 259 -13.74 21.01 -8.57
C GLU A 259 -13.30 19.57 -8.28
N TYR A 260 -12.55 19.34 -7.20
CA TYR A 260 -12.04 18.01 -6.86
C TYR A 260 -13.08 17.16 -6.13
N HIS A 261 -13.28 15.93 -6.59
CA HIS A 261 -14.27 15.00 -6.05
C HIS A 261 -13.74 13.57 -5.99
N MET A 262 -14.26 12.81 -5.02
CA MET A 262 -14.26 11.35 -5.07
C MET A 262 -15.37 10.87 -5.99
N VAL A 263 -15.13 9.78 -6.72
CA VAL A 263 -16.07 9.22 -7.70
C VAL A 263 -16.09 7.70 -7.62
N LEU A 264 -17.27 7.11 -7.83
CA LEU A 264 -17.45 5.68 -8.00
C LEU A 264 -17.87 5.41 -9.45
N LEU A 265 -17.03 4.72 -10.20
CA LEU A 265 -17.29 4.22 -11.55
C LEU A 265 -17.92 2.83 -11.43
N ARG A 266 -18.95 2.57 -12.25
CA ARG A 266 -19.72 1.31 -12.24
C ARG A 266 -19.87 0.76 -13.64
#